data_AF-A0A852NVE2-F1
#
_entry.id   AF-A0A852NVE2-F1
#
_cell.length_a   1.000
_cell.length_b   1.000
_cell.length_c   1.000
_cell.angle_alpha   90.00
_cell.angle_beta   90.00
_cell.angle_gamma   90.00
#
_symmetry.space_group_name_H-M   'P 1'
#
loop_
_entity.id
_entity.type
_entity.pdbx_description
1 polymer ?
#
loop_
_entity_poly.entity_id
_entity_poly.type
_entity_poly.pdbx_seq_one_letter_code
_entity_poly.pdbx_strand_id
1 'polypeptide(L)'
;MSGSAQEEKLRVQQLRALRRRWLRDQELSPREPVLPPRRLGPVAAFWERFLQPGDLWRLQVHKAFQTGSFVMLRVLLPAWAIAYCLKYHL
;
A
#
# COMPACT_ATOMS: atom_id res chain seq x y z
N MET A 1 -14.60 -59.27 10.05
CA MET A 1 -14.77 -57.81 10.20
C MET A 1 -13.42 -57.07 10.11
N SER A 2 -12.49 -57.52 9.25
CA SER A 2 -11.13 -56.95 9.08
C SER A 2 -11.00 -56.01 7.88
N GLY A 3 -11.96 -56.02 6.95
CA GLY A 3 -11.95 -55.20 5.74
C GLY A 3 -12.09 -53.69 6.01
N SER A 4 -12.94 -53.31 6.98
CA SER A 4 -13.18 -51.89 7.30
C SER A 4 -11.93 -51.17 7.82
N ALA A 5 -11.10 -51.84 8.63
CA ALA A 5 -9.89 -51.24 9.18
C ALA A 5 -8.77 -51.04 8.14
N GLN A 6 -8.68 -51.92 7.13
CA GLN A 6 -7.73 -51.74 6.02
C GLN A 6 -8.19 -50.64 5.06
N GLU A 7 -9.47 -50.58 4.74
CA GLU A 7 -10.05 -49.50 3.92
C GLU A 7 -9.90 -48.13 4.59
N GLU A 8 -10.09 -48.06 5.90
CA GLU A 8 -9.95 -46.81 6.67
C GLU A 8 -8.49 -46.33 6.68
N LYS A 9 -7.53 -47.25 6.82
CA LYS A 9 -6.10 -46.94 6.67
C LYS A 9 -5.75 -46.45 5.26
N LEU A 10 -6.31 -47.09 4.23
CA LEU A 10 -6.11 -46.71 2.83
C LEU A 10 -6.69 -45.31 2.55
N ARG A 11 -7.89 -45.02 3.07
CA ARG A 11 -8.54 -43.72 2.98
C ARG A 11 -7.72 -42.62 3.67
N VAL A 12 -7.17 -42.89 4.85
CA VAL A 12 -6.32 -41.93 5.57
C VAL A 12 -5.03 -41.64 4.80
N GLN A 13 -4.43 -42.66 4.16
CA GLN A 13 -3.25 -42.46 3.33
C GLN A 13 -3.55 -41.60 2.09
N GLN A 14 -4.69 -41.83 1.44
CA GLN A 14 -5.15 -41.02 0.31
C GLN A 14 -5.38 -39.57 0.71
N LEU A 15 -6.06 -39.33 1.84
CA LEU A 15 -6.29 -37.99 2.38
C LEU A 15 -4.99 -37.28 2.73
N ARG A 16 -4.00 -37.98 3.31
CA ARG A 16 -2.67 -37.38 3.56
C ARG A 16 -1.93 -37.03 2.28
N ALA A 17 -2.06 -37.84 1.23
CA ALA A 17 -1.44 -37.53 -0.05
C ALA A 17 -2.04 -36.26 -0.68
N LEU A 18 -3.38 -36.16 -0.67
CA LEU A 18 -4.10 -34.97 -1.14
C LEU A 18 -3.75 -33.73 -0.31
N ARG A 19 -3.73 -33.86 1.02
CA ARG A 19 -3.38 -32.76 1.93
C ARG A 19 -1.97 -32.23 1.67
N ARG A 20 -0.99 -33.09 1.40
CA ARG A 20 0.39 -32.69 1.08
C ARG A 20 0.54 -32.03 -0.30
N ARG A 21 -0.34 -32.35 -1.25
CA ARG A 21 -0.38 -31.63 -2.54
C ARG A 21 -1.01 -30.26 -2.36
N TRP A 22 -2.18 -30.22 -1.70
CA TRP A 22 -2.86 -28.97 -1.38
C TRP A 22 -1.97 -27.99 -0.62
N LEU A 23 -1.21 -28.45 0.39
CA LEU A 23 -0.29 -27.59 1.14
C LEU A 23 0.84 -27.02 0.28
N ARG A 24 1.34 -27.78 -0.70
CA ARG A 24 2.35 -27.29 -1.65
C ARG A 24 1.75 -26.28 -2.63
N ASP A 25 0.50 -26.49 -3.05
CA ASP A 25 -0.20 -25.54 -3.93
C ASP A 25 -0.54 -24.21 -3.24
N GLN A 26 -0.52 -24.18 -1.89
CA GLN A 26 -0.66 -22.96 -1.09
C GLN A 26 0.66 -22.19 -0.91
N GLU A 27 1.81 -22.78 -1.27
CA GLU A 27 3.07 -22.04 -1.28
C GLU A 27 3.01 -21.02 -2.41
N LEU A 28 2.74 -19.76 -2.06
CA LEU A 28 2.65 -18.69 -3.04
C LEU A 28 3.98 -18.55 -3.78
N SER A 29 3.91 -18.56 -5.11
CA SER A 29 5.03 -18.18 -5.96
C SER A 29 5.41 -16.72 -5.67
N PRO A 30 6.71 -16.37 -5.67
CA PRO A 30 7.17 -15.00 -5.45
C PRO A 30 6.66 -13.99 -6.50
N ARG A 31 6.03 -14.47 -7.57
CA ARG A 31 5.40 -13.64 -8.59
C ARG A 31 3.96 -13.33 -8.19
N GLU A 32 3.83 -12.40 -7.26
CA GLU A 32 2.53 -11.81 -6.94
C GLU A 32 2.04 -10.96 -8.13
N PRO A 33 0.71 -10.93 -8.40
CA PRO A 33 0.14 -9.95 -9.30
C PRO A 33 0.29 -8.56 -8.68
N VAL A 34 1.36 -7.87 -9.03
CA VAL A 34 1.59 -6.49 -8.62
C VAL A 34 0.60 -5.61 -9.35
N LEU A 35 -0.12 -4.77 -8.60
CA LEU A 35 -0.95 -3.72 -9.19
C LEU A 35 -0.07 -2.86 -10.10
N PRO A 36 -0.58 -2.42 -11.27
CA PRO A 36 0.19 -1.55 -12.14
C PRO A 36 0.66 -0.32 -11.35
N PRO A 37 1.88 0.18 -11.62
CA PRO A 37 2.39 1.35 -10.92
C PRO A 37 1.41 2.51 -11.07
N ARG A 38 1.15 3.20 -9.96
CA ARG A 38 0.21 4.32 -9.92
C ARG A 38 0.66 5.38 -10.94
N ARG A 39 -0.24 5.80 -11.83
CA ARG A 39 0.03 6.92 -12.74
C ARG A 39 0.15 8.20 -11.92
N LEU A 40 1.37 8.65 -11.70
CA LEU A 40 1.66 9.93 -11.06
C LEU A 40 1.37 11.06 -12.06
N GLY A 41 0.79 12.16 -11.57
CA GLY A 41 0.69 13.39 -12.35
C GLY A 41 2.06 14.00 -12.64
N PRO A 42 2.17 14.97 -13.57
CA PRO A 42 3.46 15.53 -13.99
C PRO A 42 4.27 16.12 -12.84
N VAL A 43 3.62 16.80 -11.90
CA VAL A 43 4.27 17.38 -10.70
C VAL A 43 4.74 16.29 -9.73
N ALA A 44 3.92 15.25 -9.53
CA ALA A 44 4.29 14.15 -8.63
C ALA A 44 5.44 13.31 -9.22
N ALA A 45 5.43 13.07 -10.53
CA ALA A 45 6.51 12.40 -11.25
C ALA A 45 7.80 13.22 -11.24
N PHE A 46 7.72 14.56 -11.32
CA PHE A 46 8.87 15.43 -11.13
C PHE A 46 9.50 15.25 -9.74
N TRP A 47 8.69 15.30 -8.68
CA TRP A 47 9.20 15.13 -7.32
C TRP A 47 9.81 13.74 -7.10
N GLU A 48 9.19 12.68 -7.61
CA GLU A 48 9.74 11.33 -7.53
C GLU A 48 11.12 11.23 -8.19
N ARG A 49 11.27 11.80 -9.39
CA ARG A 49 12.57 11.84 -10.11
C ARG A 49 13.58 12.74 -9.41
N PHE A 50 13.14 13.88 -8.88
CA PHE A 50 14.00 14.82 -8.18
C PHE A 50 14.59 14.20 -6.92
N LEU A 51 13.87 13.30 -6.25
CA LEU A 51 14.29 12.56 -5.06
C LEU A 51 15.13 11.31 -5.37
N GLN A 52 15.29 10.91 -6.64
CA GLN A 52 15.99 9.68 -7.07
C GLN A 52 17.49 9.86 -7.37
N PRO A 53 18.17 10.74 -6.64
CA PRO A 53 19.21 10.25 -5.73
C PRO A 53 18.88 10.79 -4.34
N GLY A 54 18.80 9.90 -3.34
CA GLY A 54 18.30 10.18 -1.98
C GLY A 54 19.19 11.10 -1.14
N ASP A 55 19.74 12.16 -1.75
CA ASP A 55 20.57 13.16 -1.09
C ASP A 55 19.77 13.86 0.01
N LEU A 56 20.41 14.03 1.17
CA LEU A 56 19.78 14.63 2.35
C LEU A 56 19.22 16.04 2.07
N TRP A 57 19.90 16.82 1.22
CA TRP A 57 19.46 18.18 0.88
C TRP A 57 18.15 18.18 0.08
N ARG A 58 17.98 17.24 -0.87
CA ARG A 58 16.77 17.13 -1.71
C ARG A 58 15.57 16.76 -0.86
N LEU A 59 15.77 15.86 0.11
CA LEU A 59 14.75 15.48 1.09
C LEU A 59 14.34 16.65 1.98
N GLN A 60 15.31 17.45 2.45
CA GLN A 60 15.03 18.64 3.26
C GLN A 60 14.21 19.68 2.47
N VAL A 61 14.58 19.95 1.22
CA VAL A 61 13.83 20.88 0.34
C VAL A 61 12.41 20.37 0.11
N HIS A 62 12.25 19.09 -0.21
CA HIS A 62 10.93 18.49 -0.38
C HIS A 62 10.07 18.59 0.89
N LYS A 63 10.67 18.34 2.06
CA LYS A 63 9.98 18.48 3.36
C LYS A 63 9.56 19.91 3.65
N ALA A 64 10.42 20.89 3.34
CA ALA A 64 10.11 22.31 3.49
C ALA A 64 8.95 22.72 2.58
N PHE A 65 8.96 22.29 1.31
CA PHE A 65 7.86 22.52 0.36
C PHE A 65 6.54 21.89 0.83
N GLN A 66 6.59 20.64 1.29
CA GLN A 66 5.39 19.96 1.80
C GLN A 66 4.81 20.64 3.04
N THR A 67 5.68 21.10 3.95
CA THR A 67 5.27 21.82 5.16
C THR A 67 4.68 23.19 4.80
N GLY A 68 5.33 23.93 3.89
CA GLY A 68 4.85 25.23 3.42
C GLY A 68 3.49 25.12 2.72
N SER A 69 3.32 24.15 1.81
CA SER A 69 2.03 23.91 1.16
C SER A 69 0.94 23.53 2.15
N PHE A 70 1.24 22.73 3.18
CA PHE A 70 0.30 22.42 4.25
C PHE A 70 -0.14 23.68 5.00
N VAL A 71 0.80 24.51 5.46
CA VAL A 71 0.49 25.75 6.19
C VAL A 71 -0.34 26.69 5.31
N MET A 72 0.02 26.86 4.04
CA MET A 72 -0.71 27.71 3.12
C MET A 72 -2.16 27.23 2.93
N LEU A 73 -2.35 25.96 2.59
CA LEU A 73 -3.66 25.40 2.21
C LEU A 73 -4.56 25.12 3.41
N ARG A 74 -4.00 24.65 4.53
CA ARG A 74 -4.77 24.20 5.70
C ARG A 74 -4.89 25.25 6.79
N VAL A 75 -4.02 26.26 6.82
CA VAL A 75 -4.02 27.28 7.86
C VAL A 75 -4.35 28.65 7.27
N LEU A 76 -3.53 29.14 6.34
CA LEU A 76 -3.66 30.52 5.87
C LEU A 76 -4.94 30.76 5.09
N LEU A 77 -5.25 29.89 4.11
CA LEU A 77 -6.46 30.00 3.30
C LEU A 77 -7.75 29.95 4.13
N PRO A 78 -7.94 28.97 5.04
CA PRO A 78 -9.10 28.96 5.93
C PRO A 78 -9.14 30.16 6.88
N ALA A 79 -8.00 30.56 7.44
CA ALA A 79 -7.94 31.73 8.32
C ALA A 79 -8.35 33.01 7.58
N TRP A 80 -7.92 33.20 6.33
CA TRP A 80 -8.34 34.30 5.49
C TRP A 80 -9.83 34.24 5.14
N ALA A 81 -10.36 33.06 4.83
CA ALA A 81 -11.78 32.90 4.57
C ALA A 81 -12.64 33.26 5.80
N ILE A 82 -12.20 32.83 6.99
CA ILE A 82 -12.85 33.20 8.27
C ILE A 82 -12.76 34.70 8.49
N ALA A 83 -11.57 35.30 8.37
CA ALA A 83 -11.38 36.75 8.55
C ALA A 83 -12.25 37.56 7.59
N TYR A 84 -12.37 37.12 6.34
CA TYR A 84 -13.27 37.72 5.36
C TYR A 84 -14.74 37.59 5.78
N CYS A 85 -15.15 36.41 6.24
CA CYS A 85 -16.50 36.19 6.75
C CYS A 85 -16.82 37.14 7.92
N LEU A 86 -15.93 37.21 8.92
CA LEU A 86 -16.08 38.11 10.07
C LEU A 86 -16.14 39.58 9.67
N LYS A 87 -15.43 40.00 8.62
CA LYS A 87 -15.39 41.40 8.18
C LYS A 87 -16.68 41.87 7.49
N TYR A 88 -17.37 40.97 6.79
CA TYR A 88 -18.48 41.34 5.91
C TYR A 88 -19.83 40.72 6.28
N HIS A 89 -19.85 39.70 7.15
CA HIS A 89 -21.06 38.96 7.51
C HIS A 89 -21.41 39.04 9.01
N LEU A 90 -20.53 39.62 9.84
CA LEU A 90 -20.81 40.05 11.22
C LEU A 90 -20.72 41.57 11.29
#